data_AF-A0A6M0CCM2-F1
#
_entry.id   AF-A0A6M0CCM2-F1
#
_cell.length_a   1.000
_cell.length_b   1.000
_cell.length_c   1.000
_cell.angle_alpha   90.00
_cell.angle_beta   90.00
_cell.angle_gamma   90.00
#
_symmetry.space_group_name_H-M   'P 1'
#
loop_
_entity.id
_entity.type
_entity.pdbx_description
1 polymer ?
#
loop_
_entity_poly.entity_id
_entity_poly.type
_entity_poly.pdbx_seq_one_letter_code
_entity_poly.pdbx_strand_id
1 'polypeptide(L)'
;SFERRPATMFHTSGENFPVIIWAHNYYHESWETALARCQRVSGIFERHRERGILNYLTTGIMNGEPVVCATIQEAELCSRLLYQLEPGENPQEELKKLNESLRSIEEGSYSDVCDDSNCYRGTTR
;
A
#
# COMPACT_ATOMS: atom_id res chain seq x y z
N SER A 1 10.73 11.83 19.28
CA SER A 1 9.35 11.38 19.55
C SER A 1 9.04 10.25 18.59
N PHE A 2 8.36 9.19 19.05
CA PHE A 2 7.85 8.16 18.16
C PHE A 2 6.48 8.63 17.64
N GLU A 3 6.39 8.91 16.35
CA GLU A 3 5.11 9.17 15.70
C GLU A 3 4.55 7.83 15.23
N ARG A 4 3.39 7.41 15.78
CA ARG A 4 2.68 6.24 15.27
C ARG A 4 1.96 6.65 13.99
N ARG A 5 2.23 5.92 12.91
CA ARG A 5 1.62 6.14 11.60
C ARG A 5 0.89 4.88 11.16
N PRO A 6 -0.35 4.99 10.64
CA PRO A 6 -1.03 3.87 10.03
C PRO A 6 -0.18 3.29 8.91
N ALA A 7 -0.12 1.96 8.81
CA ALA A 7 0.64 1.29 7.78
C ALA A 7 -0.10 0.05 7.26
N THR A 8 -0.07 -0.16 5.95
CA THR A 8 -0.51 -1.41 5.34
C THR A 8 0.53 -2.47 5.70
N MET A 9 0.16 -3.38 6.59
CA MET A 9 1.05 -4.41 7.15
C MET A 9 0.83 -5.74 6.44
N PHE A 10 1.93 -6.46 6.20
CA PHE A 10 1.93 -7.86 5.81
C PHE A 10 2.41 -8.73 6.96
N HIS A 11 1.64 -9.76 7.30
CA HIS A 11 1.89 -10.67 8.40
C HIS A 11 2.34 -12.03 7.89
N THR A 12 3.51 -12.47 8.35
CA THR A 12 4.01 -13.84 8.15
C THR A 12 3.99 -14.59 9.48
N SER A 13 4.29 -15.89 9.48
CA SER A 13 4.40 -16.67 10.71
C SER A 13 5.53 -16.21 11.65
N GLY A 14 6.53 -15.47 11.14
CA GLY A 14 7.72 -15.07 11.89
C GLY A 14 7.89 -13.56 12.10
N GLU A 15 7.41 -12.75 11.16
CA GLU A 15 7.64 -11.29 11.16
C GLU A 15 6.50 -10.51 10.49
N ASN A 16 6.34 -9.26 10.90
CA ASN A 16 5.39 -8.32 10.32
C ASN A 16 6.14 -7.22 9.56
N PHE A 17 5.77 -6.99 8.30
CA PHE A 17 6.44 -6.04 7.41
C PHE A 17 5.51 -4.86 7.08
N PRO A 18 5.96 -3.60 7.23
CA PRO A 18 5.23 -2.47 6.67
C PRO A 18 5.41 -2.46 5.15
N VAL A 19 4.31 -2.53 4.41
CA VAL A 19 4.34 -2.43 2.94
C VAL A 19 4.21 -0.98 2.50
N ILE A 20 3.29 -0.23 3.12
CA ILE A 20 3.07 1.21 2.87
C ILE A 20 2.87 1.91 4.21
N ILE A 21 3.55 3.04 4.44
CA ILE A 21 3.38 3.88 5.63
C ILE A 21 2.62 5.15 5.22
N TRP A 22 1.49 5.41 5.86
CA TRP A 22 0.62 6.54 5.56
C TRP A 22 0.99 7.73 6.47
N ALA A 23 1.87 8.60 5.98
CA ALA A 23 2.47 9.67 6.78
C ALA A 23 1.62 10.95 6.88
N HIS A 24 0.74 11.21 5.93
CA HIS A 24 0.01 12.48 5.84
C HIS A 24 -1.51 12.27 5.82
N ASN A 25 -2.24 13.08 6.59
CA ASN A 25 -3.68 13.25 6.41
C ASN A 25 -3.88 14.19 5.22
N TYR A 26 -4.14 13.60 4.06
CA TYR A 26 -3.88 14.28 2.80
C TYR A 26 -5.00 15.26 2.39
N TYR A 27 -6.27 14.90 2.56
CA TYR A 27 -7.35 15.79 2.19
C TYR A 27 -7.87 16.56 3.41
N HIS A 28 -7.52 17.84 3.53
CA HIS A 28 -8.19 18.73 4.49
C HIS A 28 -9.70 18.89 4.20
N GLU A 29 -10.15 18.55 2.98
CA GLU A 29 -11.55 18.65 2.53
C GLU A 29 -12.24 17.31 2.28
N SER A 30 -11.52 16.17 2.38
CA SER A 30 -12.10 14.84 2.20
C SER A 30 -11.98 14.04 3.49
N TRP A 31 -12.99 13.23 3.73
CA TRP A 31 -13.14 12.31 4.87
C TRP A 31 -12.10 11.18 4.89
N GLU A 32 -11.13 11.18 3.97
CA GLU A 32 -10.07 10.17 3.87
C GLU A 32 -8.85 10.55 4.73
N THR A 33 -8.89 10.11 5.98
CA THR A 33 -7.74 10.15 6.90
C THR A 33 -6.67 9.13 6.50
N ALA A 34 -5.43 9.28 7.00
CA ALA A 34 -4.37 8.27 6.82
C ALA A 34 -4.82 6.87 7.29
N LEU A 35 -5.62 6.82 8.36
CA LEU A 35 -6.19 5.59 8.88
C LEU A 35 -7.23 4.97 7.92
N ALA A 36 -8.15 5.79 7.40
CA ALA A 36 -9.16 5.33 6.44
C ALA A 36 -8.52 4.80 5.15
N ARG A 37 -7.49 5.49 4.64
CA ARG A 37 -6.71 5.06 3.48
C ARG A 37 -5.99 3.74 3.75
N CYS A 38 -5.38 3.61 4.93
CA CYS A 38 -4.74 2.37 5.35
C CYS A 38 -5.71 1.19 5.31
N GLN A 39 -6.86 1.29 5.98
CA GLN A 39 -7.85 0.22 6.03
C GLN A 39 -8.34 -0.17 4.63
N ARG A 40 -8.67 0.83 3.80
CA ARG A 40 -9.14 0.62 2.43
C ARG A 40 -8.09 -0.08 1.56
N VAL A 41 -6.85 0.41 1.60
CA VAL A 41 -5.75 -0.11 0.77
C VAL A 41 -5.33 -1.49 1.25
N SER A 42 -5.19 -1.73 2.55
CA SER A 42 -4.86 -3.08 3.07
C SER A 42 -5.89 -4.12 2.63
N GLY A 43 -7.19 -3.80 2.68
CA GLY A 43 -8.23 -4.69 2.16
C GLY A 43 -8.17 -4.91 0.64
N ILE A 44 -7.73 -3.93 -0.14
CA ILE A 44 -7.47 -4.12 -1.59
C ILE A 44 -6.30 -5.08 -1.81
N PHE A 45 -5.21 -4.87 -1.08
CA PHE A 45 -4.02 -5.72 -1.16
C PHE A 45 -4.35 -7.17 -0.78
N GLU A 46 -5.11 -7.41 0.30
CA GLU A 46 -5.48 -8.77 0.68
C GLU A 46 -6.31 -9.46 -0.41
N ARG A 47 -7.36 -8.80 -0.91
CA ARG A 47 -8.19 -9.36 -1.99
C ARG A 47 -7.40 -9.64 -3.26
N HIS A 48 -6.45 -8.79 -3.61
CA HIS A 48 -5.63 -8.99 -4.81
C HIS A 48 -4.57 -10.06 -4.59
N ARG A 49 -4.01 -10.19 -3.37
CA ARG A 49 -3.11 -11.27 -2.98
C ARG A 49 -3.79 -12.63 -3.10
N GLU A 50 -4.97 -12.79 -2.50
CA GLU A 50 -5.77 -14.02 -2.56
C GLU A 50 -6.09 -14.45 -4.01
N ARG A 51 -6.17 -13.48 -4.92
CA ARG A 51 -6.46 -13.70 -6.34
C ARG A 51 -5.20 -13.81 -7.22
N GLY A 52 -4.00 -13.71 -6.64
CA GLY A 52 -2.74 -13.74 -7.40
C GLY A 52 -2.57 -12.57 -8.38
N ILE A 53 -3.15 -11.40 -8.08
CA ILE A 53 -3.15 -10.22 -8.96
C ILE A 53 -1.90 -9.35 -8.75
N LEU A 54 -1.17 -9.51 -7.65
CA LEU A 54 -0.03 -8.65 -7.29
C LEU A 54 1.29 -8.98 -8.03
N ASN A 55 1.23 -9.76 -9.12
CA ASN A 55 2.41 -10.25 -9.83
C ASN A 55 3.10 -9.18 -10.68
N TYR A 56 2.32 -8.26 -11.24
CA TYR A 56 2.81 -7.20 -12.13
C TYR A 56 2.28 -5.87 -11.64
N LEU A 57 3.17 -5.03 -11.12
CA LEU A 57 2.84 -3.71 -10.61
C LEU A 57 3.32 -2.63 -11.58
N THR A 58 2.48 -1.61 -11.77
CA THR A 58 2.79 -0.47 -12.63
C THR A 58 2.13 0.80 -12.07
N THR A 59 2.34 1.90 -12.77
CA THR A 59 1.67 3.18 -12.51
C THR A 59 0.80 3.56 -13.69
N GLY A 60 -0.23 4.35 -13.44
CA GLY A 60 -1.06 4.91 -14.51
C GLY A 60 -1.84 6.12 -14.07
N ILE A 61 -2.73 6.59 -14.94
CA ILE A 61 -3.71 7.61 -14.63
C ILE A 61 -5.10 6.95 -14.63
N MET A 62 -5.83 7.06 -13.52
CA MET A 62 -7.22 6.62 -13.43
C MET A 62 -8.08 7.80 -12.94
N ASN A 63 -9.15 8.11 -13.68
CA ASN A 63 -10.04 9.25 -13.38
C ASN A 63 -9.31 10.61 -13.25
N GLY A 64 -8.22 10.80 -14.00
CA GLY A 64 -7.40 12.02 -13.97
C GLY A 64 -6.34 12.04 -12.87
N GLU A 65 -6.29 11.02 -12.03
CA GLU A 65 -5.39 10.96 -10.88
C GLU A 65 -4.26 9.94 -11.08
N PRO A 66 -3.03 10.23 -10.63
CA PRO A 66 -1.92 9.29 -10.67
C PRO A 66 -2.14 8.16 -9.67
N VAL A 67 -1.91 6.92 -10.10
CA VAL A 67 -2.15 5.72 -9.28
C VAL A 67 -1.02 4.70 -9.40
N VAL A 68 -0.93 3.85 -8.38
CA VAL A 68 -0.24 2.55 -8.44
C VAL A 68 -1.29 1.46 -8.57
N CYS A 69 -1.01 0.49 -9.44
CA CYS A 69 -1.96 -0.56 -9.79
C CYS A 69 -1.26 -1.84 -10.23
N ALA A 70 -2.03 -2.91 -10.30
CA ALA A 70 -1.60 -4.17 -10.89
C ALA A 70 -2.14 -4.35 -12.31
N THR A 71 -1.47 -5.22 -13.07
CA THR A 71 -1.84 -5.65 -14.43
C THR A 71 -1.91 -7.16 -14.53
N ILE A 72 -2.54 -7.67 -15.59
CA ILE A 72 -2.66 -9.11 -15.81
C ILE A 72 -1.37 -9.64 -16.44
N GLN A 73 -0.76 -8.84 -17.32
CA GLN A 73 0.51 -9.17 -17.99
C GLN A 73 1.51 -8.02 -17.85
N GLU A 74 2.79 -8.37 -18.04
CA GLU A 74 3.87 -7.39 -18.12
C GLU A 74 3.62 -6.39 -19.26
N ALA A 75 3.94 -5.11 -19.01
CA ALA A 75 3.76 -4.00 -19.95
C ALA A 75 2.31 -3.68 -20.39
N GLU A 76 1.30 -4.22 -19.71
CA GLU A 76 -0.09 -3.78 -19.90
C GLU A 76 -0.39 -2.43 -19.23
N LEU A 77 -1.49 -1.81 -19.67
CA LEU A 77 -2.03 -0.62 -19.00
C LEU A 77 -2.62 -0.98 -17.63
N CYS A 78 -2.53 -0.01 -16.73
CA CYS A 78 -3.12 -0.02 -15.40
C CYS A 78 -4.59 -0.47 -15.40
N SER A 79 -4.91 -1.64 -14.80
CA SER A 79 -6.26 -2.23 -14.88
C SER A 79 -6.84 -2.69 -13.54
N ARG A 80 -6.02 -2.78 -12.49
CA ARG A 80 -6.43 -3.15 -11.12
C ARG A 80 -5.85 -2.16 -10.13
N LEU A 81 -6.65 -1.16 -9.75
CA LEU A 81 -6.25 -0.14 -8.79
C LEU A 81 -5.75 -0.78 -7.48
N LEU A 82 -4.61 -0.31 -6.98
CA LEU A 82 -4.13 -0.56 -5.62
C LEU A 82 -4.41 0.67 -4.76
N TYR A 83 -3.82 1.81 -5.13
CA TYR A 83 -4.04 3.09 -4.49
C TYR A 83 -3.73 4.25 -5.42
N GLN A 84 -4.40 5.37 -5.17
CA GLN A 84 -4.08 6.66 -5.76
C GLN A 84 -2.89 7.27 -5.01
N LEU A 85 -2.02 7.98 -5.73
CA LEU A 85 -0.87 8.71 -5.21
C LEU A 85 -1.27 10.07 -4.62
N GLU A 86 -0.49 10.56 -3.67
CA GLU A 86 -0.57 11.93 -3.17
C GLU A 86 0.03 12.91 -4.21
N PRO A 87 -0.46 14.16 -4.31
CA PRO A 87 0.10 15.18 -5.18
C PRO A 87 1.55 15.43 -4.84
N GLY A 88 2.34 15.57 -5.90
CA GLY A 88 3.78 15.75 -5.77
C GLY A 88 4.53 14.45 -5.54
N GLU A 89 3.86 13.32 -5.25
CA GLU A 89 4.52 12.02 -5.29
C GLU A 89 4.94 11.68 -6.73
N ASN A 90 6.12 11.11 -6.86
CA ASN A 90 6.58 10.58 -8.12
C ASN A 90 6.08 9.13 -8.28
N PRO A 91 5.26 8.83 -9.31
CA PRO A 91 4.70 7.49 -9.47
C PRO A 91 5.75 6.39 -9.57
N GLN A 92 6.87 6.66 -10.24
CA GLN A 92 7.94 5.68 -10.42
C GLN A 92 8.70 5.42 -9.13
N GLU A 93 8.90 6.44 -8.30
CA GLU A 93 9.53 6.28 -6.99
C GLU A 93 8.64 5.47 -6.04
N GLU A 94 7.33 5.75 -6.02
CA GLU A 94 6.38 5.01 -5.19
C GLU A 94 6.22 3.56 -5.64
N LEU A 95 6.17 3.31 -6.95
CA LEU A 95 6.20 1.95 -7.49
C LEU A 95 7.48 1.20 -7.11
N LYS A 96 8.63 1.88 -7.15
CA LYS A 96 9.91 1.29 -6.74
C LYS A 96 9.89 0.90 -5.26
N LYS A 97 9.49 1.81 -4.38
CA LYS A 97 9.36 1.54 -2.93
C LYS A 97 8.44 0.36 -2.67
N LEU A 98 7.29 0.32 -3.35
CA LEU A 98 6.34 -0.78 -3.19
C LEU A 98 6.94 -2.12 -3.64
N ASN A 99 7.59 -2.17 -4.80
CA ASN A 99 8.28 -3.38 -5.27
C ASN A 99 9.36 -3.83 -4.29
N GLU A 100 10.12 -2.90 -3.70
CA GLU A 100 11.13 -3.22 -2.68
C GLU A 100 10.51 -3.83 -1.42
N SER A 101 9.38 -3.28 -0.94
CA SER A 101 8.63 -3.83 0.20
C SER A 101 8.09 -5.24 -0.06
N LEU A 102 7.70 -5.56 -1.30
CA LEU A 102 7.08 -6.84 -1.65
C LEU A 102 8.06 -7.98 -1.94
N ARG A 103 9.34 -7.69 -2.19
CA ARG A 103 10.35 -8.71 -2.57
C ARG A 103 10.63 -9.77 -1.50
N SER A 104 10.37 -9.46 -0.23
CA SER A 104 10.66 -10.35 0.90
C SER A 104 9.42 -11.11 1.39
N ILE A 105 8.32 -11.01 0.66
CA ILE A 105 7.02 -11.55 1.06
C ILE A 105 6.73 -12.81 0.23
N GLU A 106 6.82 -13.97 0.88
CA GLU A 106 6.53 -15.26 0.25
C GLU A 106 5.16 -15.82 0.68
N GLU A 107 4.91 -15.93 1.98
CA GLU A 107 3.66 -16.47 2.54
C GLU A 107 3.14 -15.63 3.71
N GLY A 108 1.84 -15.33 3.70
CA GLY A 108 1.20 -14.51 4.72
C GLY A 108 -0.05 -13.81 4.22
N SER A 109 -0.49 -12.80 4.97
CA SER A 109 -1.71 -12.04 4.73
C SER A 109 -1.56 -10.57 5.13
N TYR A 110 -2.25 -9.69 4.42
CA TYR A 110 -2.38 -8.29 4.82
C TYR A 110 -3.41 -8.15 5.94
N SER A 111 -3.15 -7.24 6.89
CA SER A 111 -4.10 -6.93 7.96
C SER A 111 -5.32 -6.18 7.43
N ASP A 112 -6.51 -6.63 7.79
CA ASP A 112 -7.76 -5.89 7.65
C ASP A 112 -7.90 -4.78 8.72
N VAL A 113 -7.06 -4.80 9.76
CA VAL A 113 -7.05 -3.82 10.85
C VAL A 113 -5.82 -2.93 10.75
N CYS A 114 -6.04 -1.67 10.34
CA CYS A 114 -5.16 -0.57 10.70
C CYS A 114 -5.80 0.17 11.88
N ASP A 115 -5.10 0.28 13.01
CA ASP A 115 -5.51 1.08 14.16
C ASP A 115 -4.27 1.70 14.87
N ASP A 116 -4.51 2.64 15.79
CA ASP A 116 -3.46 3.33 16.58
C ASP A 116 -2.67 2.39 17.52
N SER A 117 -3.17 1.17 17.76
CA SER A 117 -2.56 0.10 18.56
C SER A 117 -1.77 -0.93 17.74
N ASN A 118 -1.98 -1.02 16.43
CA ASN A 118 -1.38 -1.98 15.49
C ASN A 118 -0.43 -1.32 14.47
N CYS A 119 -0.15 -0.03 14.62
CA CYS A 119 0.90 0.66 13.86
C CYS A 119 2.27 0.00 14.08
N TYR A 120 3.01 -0.19 12.98
CA TYR A 120 4.41 -0.61 12.88
C TYR A 120 5.19 -0.66 14.21
N ARG A 121 5.41 -1.87 14.74
CA ARG A 121 6.39 -2.18 15.79
C ARG A 121 7.66 -2.74 15.13
N GLY A 122 8.37 -1.90 14.39
CA GLY A 122 9.72 -2.21 13.90
C GLY A 122 10.74 -1.23 14.45
N THR A 123 11.90 -1.72 14.85
CA THR A 123 13.04 -0.90 15.26
C THR A 123 13.67 -0.26 14.03
N THR A 124 13.63 1.07 13.93
CA THR A 124 14.46 1.85 13.00
C THR A 124 15.94 1.59 13.30
N ARG A 125 16.73 1.24 12.27
CA ARG A 125 18.18 1.48 12.26
C ARG A 125 18.45 2.87 11.74
#